data_AF-A0A7C7HJ71-F1
#
_entry.id   AF-A0A7C7HJ71-F1
#
_cell.length_a   1.000
_cell.length_b   1.000
_cell.length_c   1.000
_cell.angle_alpha   90.00
_cell.angle_beta   90.00
_cell.angle_gamma   90.00
#
_symmetry.space_group_name_H-M   'P 1'
#
loop_
_entity.id
_entity.type
_entity.pdbx_description
1 polymer ?
#
loop_
_entity_poly.entity_id
_entity_poly.type
_entity_poly.pdbx_seq_one_letter_code
_entity_poly.pdbx_strand_id
1 'polypeptide(L)'
;MVNPVILPGDFADYLLIENATQRFEETLEVSKTVAAAGIQLQANLDHAAIFCNPPHIVADPLKRLGYISGWDNCCYPSPVDGHDYINVPAGLPSGNAARDRGWFDYVAVVHPVDKLAFDQMLNQNYGNPFIHHLTLGVVPPKRVEESNFDYAGQVIPFMINVRQKIKNIIGDDPGTLIMALPEEVVSHQDFAKTFETWIGDLSLDQYQVEVMDGGGFLIQFFVLTGGRVEVALRHGTTQTFNPKSVHKISRDEISTVQE
;
A
#
# COMPACT_ATOMS: atom_id res chain seq x y z
N MET A 1 8.17 9.63 22.06
CA MET A 1 6.91 10.14 21.50
C MET A 1 6.66 9.38 20.22
N VAL A 2 5.52 8.72 20.08
CA VAL A 2 5.17 8.05 18.82
C VAL A 2 4.73 9.15 17.87
N ASN A 3 5.51 9.39 16.82
CA ASN A 3 5.20 10.48 15.90
C ASN A 3 4.05 10.05 14.99
N PRO A 4 2.96 10.84 14.90
CA PRO A 4 1.99 10.65 13.84
C PRO A 4 2.68 10.82 12.48
N VAL A 5 2.11 10.18 11.45
CA VAL A 5 2.56 10.38 10.08
C VAL A 5 2.48 11.86 9.69
N ILE A 6 3.43 12.30 8.87
CA ILE A 6 3.50 13.65 8.30
C ILE A 6 2.74 13.62 6.98
N LEU A 7 1.89 14.61 6.78
CA LEU A 7 1.17 14.83 5.53
C LEU A 7 1.75 16.04 4.78
N PRO A 8 1.63 16.07 3.44
CA PRO A 8 2.10 17.20 2.65
C PRO A 8 1.26 18.45 2.92
N GLY A 9 1.87 19.46 3.56
CA GLY A 9 1.21 20.74 3.86
C GLY A 9 0.97 21.61 2.62
N ASP A 10 1.69 21.35 1.53
CA ASP A 10 1.60 22.00 0.22
C ASP A 10 0.81 21.15 -0.79
N PHE A 11 0.04 20.14 -0.35
CA PHE A 11 -0.66 19.21 -1.26
C PHE A 11 -1.53 19.92 -2.31
N ALA A 12 -2.34 20.88 -1.84
CA ALA A 12 -3.28 21.63 -2.68
C ALA A 12 -2.60 22.57 -3.68
N ASP A 13 -1.30 22.86 -3.51
CA ASP A 13 -0.53 23.66 -4.47
C ASP A 13 -0.19 22.86 -5.74
N TYR A 14 -0.27 21.53 -5.66
CA TYR A 14 0.08 20.62 -6.75
C TYR A 14 -1.12 19.80 -7.25
N LEU A 15 -1.94 19.27 -6.34
CA LEU A 15 -3.05 18.37 -6.66
C LEU A 15 -4.36 18.91 -6.06
N LEU A 16 -5.33 19.16 -6.93
CA LEU A 16 -6.69 19.51 -6.54
C LEU A 16 -7.53 18.23 -6.55
N ILE A 17 -7.71 17.62 -5.38
CA ILE A 17 -8.51 16.41 -5.19
C ILE A 17 -9.56 16.68 -4.11
N GLU A 18 -10.83 16.57 -4.48
CA GLU A 18 -11.96 16.96 -3.61
C GLU A 18 -12.01 16.15 -2.31
N ASN A 19 -11.76 14.84 -2.38
CA ASN A 19 -11.82 13.95 -1.22
C ASN A 19 -10.49 13.86 -0.43
N ALA A 20 -9.46 14.66 -0.76
CA ALA A 20 -8.14 14.53 -0.14
C ALA A 20 -8.17 14.83 1.37
N THR A 21 -8.86 15.90 1.77
CA THR A 21 -8.98 16.28 3.20
C THR A 21 -9.60 15.15 4.02
N GLN A 22 -10.70 14.56 3.53
CA GLN A 22 -11.36 13.44 4.21
C GLN A 22 -10.42 12.24 4.33
N ARG A 23 -9.74 11.85 3.25
CA ARG A 23 -8.81 10.71 3.27
C ARG A 23 -7.62 10.95 4.21
N PHE A 24 -7.13 12.19 4.29
CA PHE A 24 -6.07 12.59 5.21
C PHE A 24 -6.51 12.52 6.67
N GLU A 25 -7.70 13.01 7.00
CA GLU A 25 -8.26 12.95 8.35
C GLU A 25 -8.43 11.50 8.81
N GLU A 26 -9.08 10.66 7.98
CA GLU A 26 -9.26 9.23 8.26
C GLU A 26 -7.91 8.52 8.47
N THR A 27 -6.93 8.78 7.59
CA THR A 27 -5.60 8.16 7.69
C THR A 27 -4.85 8.62 8.94
N LEU A 28 -4.98 9.91 9.32
CA LEU A 28 -4.39 10.43 10.55
C LEU A 28 -5.01 9.77 11.79
N GLU A 29 -6.33 9.59 11.83
CA GLU A 29 -7.02 8.90 12.92
C GLU A 29 -6.56 7.45 13.08
N VAL A 30 -6.50 6.71 11.97
CA VAL A 30 -5.97 5.34 11.97
C VAL A 30 -4.50 5.34 12.40
N SER A 31 -3.67 6.26 11.88
CA SER A 31 -2.24 6.32 12.23
C SER A 31 -2.02 6.55 13.73
N LYS A 32 -2.82 7.41 14.37
CA LYS A 32 -2.76 7.68 15.82
C LYS A 32 -3.12 6.43 16.61
N THR A 33 -4.14 5.70 16.18
CA THR A 33 -4.60 4.47 16.82
C THR A 33 -3.54 3.37 16.71
N VAL A 34 -3.00 3.17 15.50
CA VAL A 34 -1.91 2.22 15.22
C VAL A 34 -0.65 2.55 16.02
N ALA A 35 -0.25 3.83 16.04
CA ALA A 35 0.86 4.34 16.83
C ALA A 35 0.68 4.10 18.34
N ALA A 36 -0.54 4.35 18.86
CA ALA A 36 -0.85 4.14 20.28
C ALA A 36 -0.76 2.65 20.69
N ALA A 37 -0.96 1.72 19.75
CA ALA A 37 -0.74 0.29 19.96
C ALA A 37 0.74 -0.14 19.96
N GLY A 38 1.67 0.82 19.89
CA GLY A 38 3.11 0.57 19.90
C GLY A 38 3.66 0.08 18.57
N ILE A 39 2.89 0.21 17.48
CA ILE A 39 3.37 -0.09 16.13
C ILE A 39 4.12 1.14 15.62
N GLN A 40 5.39 0.95 15.27
CA GLN A 40 6.22 2.04 14.76
C GLN A 40 5.92 2.27 13.27
N LEU A 41 5.48 3.49 12.95
CA LEU A 41 5.22 3.93 11.59
C LEU A 41 6.40 4.74 11.03
N GLN A 42 6.55 4.70 9.71
CA GLN A 42 7.39 5.63 8.97
C GLN A 42 6.85 7.06 9.13
N ALA A 43 7.72 8.05 8.94
CA ALA A 43 7.30 9.44 9.03
C ALA A 43 6.32 9.80 7.91
N ASN A 44 6.57 9.37 6.68
CA ASN A 44 5.70 9.62 5.53
C ASN A 44 4.79 8.41 5.29
N LEU A 45 3.66 8.63 4.62
CA LEU A 45 2.87 7.54 4.07
C LEU A 45 3.68 6.80 2.99
N ASP A 46 3.57 5.47 2.96
CA ASP A 46 4.27 4.65 1.97
C ASP A 46 3.73 4.94 0.58
N HIS A 47 2.41 4.85 0.42
CA HIS A 47 1.77 4.83 -0.88
C HIS A 47 0.42 5.56 -0.88
N ALA A 48 0.05 6.13 -2.03
CA ALA A 48 -1.29 6.64 -2.32
C ALA A 48 -1.80 6.14 -3.68
N ALA A 49 -3.00 5.55 -3.71
CA ALA A 49 -3.68 5.22 -4.96
C ALA A 49 -4.63 6.36 -5.36
N ILE A 50 -4.37 6.98 -6.50
CA ILE A 50 -5.13 8.13 -7.00
C ILE A 50 -5.77 7.77 -8.34
N PHE A 51 -7.09 7.71 -8.35
CA PHE A 51 -7.88 7.43 -9.54
C PHE A 51 -8.11 8.71 -10.33
N CYS A 52 -7.89 8.65 -11.64
CA CYS A 52 -7.98 9.81 -12.50
C CYS A 52 -8.19 9.45 -13.97
N ASN A 53 -8.82 10.37 -14.71
CA ASN A 53 -8.82 10.34 -16.16
C ASN A 53 -8.97 11.77 -16.74
N PRO A 54 -8.06 12.28 -17.56
CA PRO A 54 -6.87 11.60 -18.10
C PRO A 54 -5.71 11.54 -17.08
N PRO A 55 -4.77 10.57 -17.20
CA PRO A 55 -3.70 10.37 -16.21
C PRO A 55 -2.79 11.58 -15.94
N HIS A 56 -2.61 12.45 -16.93
CA HIS A 56 -1.70 13.58 -16.83
C HIS A 56 -2.13 14.62 -15.78
N ILE A 57 -3.41 14.67 -15.40
CA ILE A 57 -3.89 15.60 -14.36
C ILE A 57 -3.28 15.31 -12.99
N VAL A 58 -2.83 14.07 -12.76
CA VAL A 58 -2.08 13.66 -11.56
C VAL A 58 -0.59 13.54 -11.87
N ALA A 59 -0.23 12.91 -13.00
CA ALA A 59 1.17 12.61 -13.32
C ALA A 59 2.04 13.87 -13.54
N ASP A 60 1.51 14.92 -14.19
CA ASP A 60 2.29 16.14 -14.44
C ASP A 60 2.64 16.89 -13.14
N PRO A 61 1.69 17.14 -12.21
CA PRO A 61 2.02 17.67 -10.88
C PRO A 61 3.05 16.85 -10.11
N LEU A 62 2.91 15.51 -10.09
CA LEU A 62 3.87 14.63 -9.42
C LEU A 62 5.27 14.77 -10.04
N LYS A 63 5.37 14.87 -11.37
CA LYS A 63 6.65 15.11 -12.04
C LYS A 63 7.28 16.45 -11.65
N ARG A 64 6.48 17.51 -11.47
CA ARG A 64 6.98 18.81 -10.96
C ARG A 64 7.54 18.74 -9.54
N LEU A 65 7.01 17.83 -8.72
CA LEU A 65 7.54 17.52 -7.37
C LEU A 65 8.80 16.64 -7.41
N GLY A 66 9.11 16.04 -8.56
CA GLY A 66 10.27 15.18 -8.76
C GLY A 66 9.99 13.70 -8.55
N TYR A 67 8.72 13.27 -8.63
CA TYR A 67 8.40 11.85 -8.78
C TYR A 67 8.88 11.34 -10.14
N ILE A 68 9.28 10.08 -10.17
CA ILE A 68 9.63 9.35 -11.40
C ILE A 68 8.51 8.37 -11.70
N SER A 69 7.75 8.60 -12.78
CA SER A 69 6.75 7.67 -13.29
C SER A 69 7.40 6.42 -13.89
N GLY A 70 6.70 5.28 -13.83
CA GLY A 70 7.26 3.99 -14.19
C GLY A 70 8.35 3.53 -13.22
N TRP A 71 8.22 3.90 -11.94
CA TRP A 71 9.27 3.73 -10.92
C TRP A 71 9.77 2.29 -10.79
N ASP A 72 8.87 1.32 -10.83
CA ASP A 72 9.18 -0.10 -10.77
C ASP A 72 9.18 -0.78 -12.15
N ASN A 73 9.16 0.00 -13.23
CA ASN A 73 9.14 -0.44 -14.62
C ASN A 73 7.95 -1.34 -15.00
N CYS A 74 6.86 -1.32 -14.23
CA CYS A 74 5.64 -2.06 -14.52
C CYS A 74 4.41 -1.15 -14.53
N CYS A 75 3.38 -1.56 -15.27
CA CYS A 75 2.02 -1.06 -15.11
C CYS A 75 1.17 -2.25 -14.68
N TYR A 76 0.36 -2.08 -13.63
CA TYR A 76 -0.36 -3.20 -13.04
C TYR A 76 -1.83 -3.16 -13.44
N PRO A 77 -2.41 -4.26 -13.97
CA PRO A 77 -3.86 -4.38 -14.08
C PRO A 77 -4.48 -4.37 -12.68
N SER A 78 -5.55 -3.61 -12.48
CA SER A 78 -6.22 -3.42 -11.20
C SER A 78 -7.73 -3.60 -11.40
N PRO A 79 -8.25 -4.84 -11.40
CA PRO A 79 -9.68 -5.05 -11.55
C PRO A 79 -10.41 -4.68 -10.27
N VAL A 80 -11.12 -3.56 -10.24
CA VAL A 80 -11.85 -3.04 -9.07
C VAL A 80 -13.35 -3.01 -9.38
N ASP A 81 -14.18 -3.55 -8.49
CA ASP A 81 -15.63 -3.70 -8.68
C ASP A 81 -16.02 -4.40 -10.00
N GLY A 82 -15.18 -5.30 -10.52
CA GLY A 82 -15.41 -5.96 -11.81
C GLY A 82 -15.09 -5.09 -13.03
N HIS A 83 -14.42 -3.96 -12.85
CA HIS A 83 -13.98 -3.06 -13.91
C HIS A 83 -12.45 -3.01 -14.02
N ASP A 84 -11.94 -2.85 -15.23
CA ASP A 84 -10.50 -2.87 -15.51
C ASP A 84 -9.87 -1.47 -15.41
N TYR A 85 -8.90 -1.34 -14.50
CA TYR A 85 -8.05 -0.16 -14.37
C TYR A 85 -6.58 -0.54 -14.57
N ILE A 86 -5.73 0.47 -14.80
CA ILE A 86 -4.26 0.34 -14.83
C ILE A 86 -3.66 1.25 -13.77
N ASN A 87 -2.77 0.69 -12.96
CA ASN A 87 -1.90 1.44 -12.04
C ASN A 87 -0.58 1.77 -12.71
N VAL A 88 -0.28 3.07 -12.85
CA VAL A 88 1.03 3.56 -13.24
C VAL A 88 1.78 4.04 -12.00
N PRO A 89 2.84 3.34 -11.57
CA PRO A 89 3.55 3.65 -10.34
C PRO A 89 4.49 4.83 -10.53
N ALA A 90 4.55 5.69 -9.52
CA ALA A 90 5.48 6.80 -9.42
C ALA A 90 6.15 6.77 -8.05
N GLY A 91 7.46 7.00 -8.01
CA GLY A 91 8.24 6.97 -6.77
C GLY A 91 9.01 8.26 -6.55
N LEU A 92 9.14 8.65 -5.28
CA LEU A 92 9.88 9.83 -4.87
C LEU A 92 11.28 9.43 -4.37
N PRO A 93 12.36 9.90 -5.03
CA PRO A 93 13.73 9.56 -4.62
C PRO A 93 14.03 9.91 -3.17
N SER A 94 14.81 9.08 -2.47
CA SER A 94 15.06 9.19 -1.02
C SER A 94 15.68 10.51 -0.56
N GLY A 95 16.42 11.21 -1.43
CA GLY A 95 17.00 12.53 -1.15
C GLY A 95 16.17 13.73 -1.64
N ASN A 96 14.95 13.51 -2.14
CA ASN A 96 14.11 14.59 -2.66
C ASN A 96 13.49 15.39 -1.49
N ALA A 97 13.62 16.72 -1.55
CA ALA A 97 13.10 17.65 -0.54
C ALA A 97 11.58 17.60 -0.34
N ALA A 98 10.80 17.05 -1.28
CA ALA A 98 9.37 16.82 -1.09
C ALA A 98 9.10 15.78 0.01
N ARG A 99 10.00 14.82 0.24
CA ARG A 99 9.89 13.85 1.35
C ARG A 99 9.92 14.55 2.70
N ASP A 100 10.80 15.54 2.88
CA ASP A 100 10.89 16.32 4.12
C ASP A 100 9.62 17.14 4.40
N ARG A 101 8.81 17.40 3.36
CA ARG A 101 7.52 18.08 3.46
C ARG A 101 6.35 17.12 3.70
N GLY A 102 6.59 15.82 3.81
CA GLY A 102 5.57 14.80 4.09
C GLY A 102 4.94 14.17 2.84
N TRP A 103 5.47 14.40 1.64
CA TRP A 103 4.96 13.75 0.43
C TRP A 103 5.18 12.22 0.48
N PHE A 104 4.22 11.50 -0.11
CA PHE A 104 4.20 10.03 -0.13
C PHE A 104 5.42 9.45 -0.83
N ASP A 105 5.92 8.31 -0.36
CA ASP A 105 7.08 7.69 -1.00
C ASP A 105 6.74 7.15 -2.39
N TYR A 106 5.52 6.64 -2.56
CA TYR A 106 4.98 6.09 -3.80
C TYR A 106 3.58 6.62 -4.10
N VAL A 107 3.24 6.72 -5.38
CA VAL A 107 1.89 7.04 -5.86
C VAL A 107 1.53 6.12 -7.00
N ALA A 108 0.38 5.46 -6.92
CA ALA A 108 -0.23 4.79 -8.05
C ALA A 108 -1.20 5.75 -8.75
N VAL A 109 -0.85 6.14 -9.98
CA VAL A 109 -1.77 6.86 -10.86
C VAL A 109 -2.66 5.85 -11.54
N VAL A 110 -3.89 5.72 -11.06
CA VAL A 110 -4.86 4.70 -11.48
C VAL A 110 -5.78 5.30 -12.53
N HIS A 111 -5.96 4.64 -13.66
CA HIS A 111 -6.86 5.12 -14.71
C HIS A 111 -7.66 3.99 -15.37
N PRO A 112 -8.89 4.27 -15.82
CA PRO A 112 -9.75 3.27 -16.44
C PRO A 112 -9.18 2.80 -17.78
N VAL A 113 -9.38 1.51 -18.10
CA VAL A 113 -9.01 0.91 -19.39
C VAL A 113 -10.09 1.15 -20.45
N ASP A 114 -11.36 1.09 -20.04
CA ASP A 114 -12.50 1.19 -20.93
C ASP A 114 -13.57 2.18 -20.42
N LYS A 115 -14.63 2.32 -21.22
CA LYS A 115 -15.74 3.22 -20.90
C LYS A 115 -16.50 2.81 -19.64
N LEU A 116 -16.64 1.51 -19.36
CA LEU A 116 -17.39 1.04 -18.21
C LEU A 116 -16.65 1.36 -16.92
N ALA A 117 -15.33 1.13 -16.88
CA ALA A 117 -14.47 1.55 -15.78
C ALA A 117 -14.48 3.08 -15.59
N PHE A 118 -14.45 3.84 -16.69
CA PHE A 118 -14.52 5.30 -16.62
C PHE A 118 -15.86 5.80 -16.05
N ASP A 119 -16.98 5.25 -16.52
CA ASP A 119 -18.30 5.64 -16.03
C ASP A 119 -18.47 5.23 -14.54
N GLN A 120 -18.02 4.03 -14.16
CA GLN A 120 -18.01 3.57 -12.76
C GLN A 120 -17.22 4.51 -11.85
N MET A 121 -16.02 4.91 -12.27
CA MET A 121 -15.15 5.82 -11.55
C MET A 121 -15.83 7.18 -11.29
N LEU A 122 -16.51 7.74 -12.30
CA LEU A 122 -17.15 9.06 -12.19
C LEU A 122 -18.48 9.03 -11.43
N ASN A 123 -19.20 7.91 -11.43
CA ASN A 123 -20.50 7.77 -10.75
C ASN A 123 -20.40 7.86 -9.23
N GLN A 124 -19.20 7.80 -8.65
CA GLN A 124 -18.95 7.84 -7.21
C GLN A 124 -19.06 9.24 -6.59
N ASN A 125 -19.15 10.30 -7.40
CA ASN A 125 -19.19 11.69 -6.94
C ASN A 125 -18.00 12.13 -6.05
N TYR A 126 -16.86 11.42 -6.11
CA TYR A 126 -15.61 11.84 -5.44
C TYR A 126 -14.78 12.84 -6.26
N GLY A 127 -15.28 13.24 -7.42
CA GLY A 127 -14.57 14.07 -8.38
C GLY A 127 -13.57 13.28 -9.21
N ASN A 128 -12.73 14.01 -9.95
CA ASN A 128 -11.68 13.45 -10.79
C ASN A 128 -10.55 14.48 -10.87
N PRO A 129 -9.39 14.23 -10.25
CA PRO A 129 -8.98 12.98 -9.59
C PRO A 129 -9.59 12.76 -8.19
N PHE A 130 -9.54 11.52 -7.69
CA PHE A 130 -9.83 11.19 -6.28
C PHE A 130 -8.80 10.24 -5.67
N ILE A 131 -8.57 10.35 -4.35
CA ILE A 131 -7.73 9.40 -3.60
C ILE A 131 -8.59 8.21 -3.21
N HIS A 132 -8.24 7.02 -3.68
CA HIS A 132 -8.92 5.79 -3.27
C HIS A 132 -8.47 5.36 -1.88
N HIS A 133 -7.16 5.22 -1.70
CA HIS A 133 -6.59 4.79 -0.43
C HIS A 133 -5.20 5.35 -0.17
N LEU A 134 -4.86 5.34 1.10
CA LEU A 134 -3.56 5.74 1.61
C LEU A 134 -2.95 4.60 2.44
N THR A 135 -1.65 4.39 2.27
CA THR A 135 -0.94 3.28 2.91
C THR A 135 -0.01 3.80 4.00
N LEU A 136 -0.23 3.33 5.23
CA LEU A 136 0.68 3.57 6.36
C LEU A 136 1.90 2.65 6.23
N GLY A 137 3.09 3.24 6.17
CA GLY A 137 4.35 2.50 6.18
C GLY A 137 4.71 2.05 7.60
N VAL A 138 4.89 0.75 7.82
CA VAL A 138 5.41 0.21 9.08
C VAL A 138 6.93 0.15 9.01
N VAL A 139 7.60 0.58 10.08
CA VAL A 139 9.06 0.44 10.18
C VAL A 139 9.40 -1.04 10.32
N PRO A 140 10.16 -1.62 9.39
CA PRO A 140 10.54 -3.02 9.49
C PRO A 140 11.47 -3.27 10.69
N PRO A 141 11.42 -4.45 11.32
CA PRO A 141 12.40 -4.81 12.33
C PRO A 141 13.81 -4.72 11.74
N LYS A 142 14.76 -4.23 12.55
CA LYS A 142 16.16 -4.14 12.13
C LYS A 142 16.64 -5.53 11.72
N ARG A 143 17.16 -5.64 10.50
CA ARG A 143 17.75 -6.87 10.01
C ARG A 143 18.95 -7.26 10.88
N VAL A 144 18.85 -8.42 11.53
CA VAL A 144 19.92 -9.01 12.34
C VAL A 144 20.65 -10.11 11.56
N GLU A 145 19.95 -10.76 10.64
CA GLU A 145 20.43 -11.94 9.93
C GLU A 145 20.92 -11.61 8.51
N GLU A 146 21.89 -12.39 8.05
CA GLU A 146 22.49 -12.21 6.73
C GLU A 146 21.54 -12.67 5.61
N SER A 147 20.81 -13.77 5.80
CA SER A 147 19.98 -14.35 4.73
C SER A 147 18.57 -13.74 4.65
N ASN A 148 18.00 -13.70 3.44
CA ASN A 148 16.61 -13.29 3.25
C ASN A 148 15.62 -14.32 3.83
N PHE A 149 15.99 -15.60 3.90
CA PHE A 149 15.14 -16.63 4.49
C PHE A 149 15.00 -16.44 6.01
N ASP A 150 16.10 -16.18 6.70
CA ASP A 150 16.07 -15.91 8.14
C ASP A 150 15.36 -14.59 8.45
N TYR A 151 15.58 -13.58 7.61
CA TYR A 151 14.88 -12.30 7.75
C TYR A 151 13.37 -12.43 7.49
N ALA A 152 12.94 -13.29 6.55
CA ALA A 152 11.53 -13.62 6.35
C ALA A 152 10.88 -14.16 7.63
N GLY A 153 11.60 -15.03 8.35
CA GLY A 153 11.19 -15.53 9.66
C GLY A 153 11.11 -14.49 10.76
N GLN A 154 11.61 -13.28 10.54
CA GLN A 154 11.43 -12.13 11.44
C GLN A 154 10.25 -11.26 10.99
N VAL A 155 10.20 -10.88 9.71
CA VAL A 155 9.23 -9.90 9.21
C VAL A 155 7.82 -10.46 9.07
N ILE A 156 7.66 -11.74 8.75
CA ILE A 156 6.34 -12.38 8.60
C ILE A 156 5.62 -12.46 9.96
N PRO A 157 6.19 -13.07 11.01
CA PRO A 157 5.55 -13.08 12.34
C PRO A 157 5.34 -11.67 12.90
N PHE A 158 6.26 -10.74 12.61
CA PHE A 158 6.10 -9.34 13.00
C PHE A 158 4.86 -8.72 12.36
N MET A 159 4.65 -8.86 11.05
CA MET A 159 3.48 -8.29 10.37
C MET A 159 2.17 -8.97 10.76
N ILE A 160 2.20 -10.26 11.10
CA ILE A 160 1.04 -10.95 11.68
C ILE A 160 0.69 -10.33 13.04
N ASN A 161 1.69 -10.06 13.88
CA ASN A 161 1.46 -9.38 15.16
C ASN A 161 0.91 -7.97 14.98
N VAL A 162 1.43 -7.21 14.00
CA VAL A 162 0.90 -5.89 13.63
C VAL A 162 -0.56 -6.01 13.21
N ARG A 163 -0.89 -6.91 12.28
CA ARG A 163 -2.26 -7.16 11.82
C ARG A 163 -3.21 -7.50 12.97
N GLN A 164 -2.80 -8.38 13.89
CA GLN A 164 -3.61 -8.74 15.06
C GLN A 164 -3.81 -7.57 16.03
N LYS A 165 -2.77 -6.76 16.27
CA LYS A 165 -2.91 -5.56 17.11
C LYS A 165 -3.87 -4.55 16.49
N ILE A 166 -3.77 -4.32 15.18
CA ILE A 166 -4.66 -3.42 14.44
C ILE A 166 -6.11 -3.93 14.49
N LYS A 167 -6.35 -5.22 14.27
CA LYS A 167 -7.66 -5.85 14.47
C LYS A 167 -8.22 -5.54 15.86
N ASN A 168 -7.43 -5.75 16.91
CA ASN A 168 -7.88 -5.60 18.29
C ASN A 168 -8.24 -4.15 18.66
N ILE A 169 -7.54 -3.15 18.11
CA ILE A 169 -7.75 -1.74 18.46
C ILE A 169 -8.83 -1.07 17.59
N ILE A 170 -8.99 -1.50 16.34
CA ILE A 170 -10.02 -0.96 15.43
C ILE A 170 -11.34 -1.69 15.63
N GLY A 171 -11.29 -2.97 15.98
CA GLY A 171 -12.48 -3.79 16.18
C GLY A 171 -13.12 -4.30 14.89
N ASP A 172 -12.41 -4.20 13.76
CA ASP A 172 -12.79 -4.76 12.46
C ASP A 172 -11.76 -5.80 12.00
N ASP A 173 -12.21 -6.75 11.19
CA ASP A 173 -11.34 -7.77 10.61
C ASP A 173 -10.51 -7.15 9.46
N PRO A 174 -9.17 -7.13 9.57
CA PRO A 174 -8.34 -6.63 8.48
C PRO A 174 -8.42 -7.56 7.27
N GLY A 175 -8.13 -7.01 6.09
CA GLY A 175 -8.03 -7.75 4.84
C GLY A 175 -6.97 -8.86 4.86
N THR A 176 -6.87 -9.58 3.75
CA THR A 176 -5.89 -10.65 3.52
C THR A 176 -4.49 -10.11 3.78
N LEU A 177 -3.69 -10.87 4.54
CA LEU A 177 -2.26 -10.60 4.66
C LEU A 177 -1.54 -11.05 3.38
N ILE A 178 -1.12 -10.08 2.59
CA ILE A 178 -0.39 -10.31 1.35
C ILE A 178 1.10 -10.26 1.65
N MET A 179 1.82 -11.33 1.30
CA MET A 179 3.25 -11.48 1.49
C MET A 179 3.95 -11.67 0.16
N ALA A 180 4.42 -10.57 -0.44
CA ALA A 180 5.33 -10.63 -1.58
C ALA A 180 6.76 -10.76 -1.07
N LEU A 181 7.38 -11.90 -1.35
CA LEU A 181 8.66 -12.33 -0.81
C LEU A 181 9.70 -12.53 -1.94
N PRO A 182 11.01 -12.42 -1.65
CA PRO A 182 12.04 -12.75 -2.63
C PRO A 182 11.93 -14.20 -3.11
N GLU A 183 12.27 -14.46 -4.38
CA GLU A 183 12.20 -15.80 -4.98
C GLU A 183 13.01 -16.82 -4.18
N GLU A 184 14.20 -16.45 -3.69
CA GLU A 184 15.08 -17.31 -2.90
C GLU A 184 14.48 -17.69 -1.54
N VAL A 185 13.49 -16.95 -1.03
CA VAL A 185 12.77 -17.32 0.19
C VAL A 185 11.72 -18.37 -0.13
N VAL A 186 10.90 -18.12 -1.16
CA VAL A 186 9.79 -19.01 -1.56
C VAL A 186 10.31 -20.34 -2.10
N SER A 187 11.43 -20.32 -2.81
CA SER A 187 12.09 -21.51 -3.38
C SER A 187 13.01 -22.24 -2.40
N HIS A 188 13.17 -21.75 -1.17
CA HIS A 188 14.02 -22.38 -0.17
C HIS A 188 13.49 -23.78 0.20
N GLN A 189 14.37 -24.77 0.30
CA GLN A 189 14.00 -26.17 0.56
C GLN A 189 13.18 -26.35 1.85
N ASP A 190 13.46 -25.52 2.86
CA ASP A 190 12.81 -25.58 4.17
C ASP A 190 11.58 -24.65 4.27
N PHE A 191 11.22 -23.94 3.19
CA PHE A 191 10.15 -22.94 3.20
C PHE A 191 8.83 -23.55 3.66
N ALA A 192 8.34 -24.61 3.00
CA ALA A 192 7.04 -25.19 3.33
C ALA A 192 6.89 -25.57 4.82
N LYS A 193 7.94 -26.19 5.39
CA LYS A 193 7.94 -26.59 6.80
C LYS A 193 8.06 -25.42 7.77
N THR A 194 8.92 -24.45 7.45
CA THR A 194 9.23 -23.33 8.35
C THR A 194 8.13 -22.28 8.29
N PHE A 195 7.55 -22.07 7.12
CA PHE A 195 6.48 -21.11 6.87
C PHE A 195 5.24 -21.40 7.72
N GLU A 196 4.87 -22.67 7.93
CA GLU A 196 3.80 -23.06 8.86
C GLU A 196 4.01 -22.49 10.27
N THR A 197 5.27 -22.47 10.75
CA THR A 197 5.60 -21.89 12.05
C THR A 197 5.55 -20.37 12.06
N TRP A 198 5.81 -19.72 10.92
CA TRP A 198 5.77 -18.27 10.78
C TRP A 198 4.35 -17.73 10.74
N ILE A 199 3.44 -18.41 10.03
CA ILE A 199 2.05 -17.99 9.90
C ILE A 199 1.19 -18.29 11.12
N GLY A 200 1.60 -19.25 11.95
CA GLY A 200 0.86 -19.66 13.15
C GLY A 200 -0.55 -20.15 12.81
N ASP A 201 -1.56 -19.56 13.44
CA ASP A 201 -2.96 -20.00 13.36
C ASP A 201 -3.75 -19.35 12.19
N LEU A 202 -3.09 -18.63 11.28
CA LEU A 202 -3.79 -18.02 10.13
C LEU A 202 -4.32 -19.09 9.18
N SER A 203 -5.59 -18.97 8.80
CA SER A 203 -6.21 -19.83 7.80
C SER A 203 -5.82 -19.44 6.37
N LEU A 204 -5.97 -20.37 5.42
CA LEU A 204 -5.54 -20.19 4.02
C LEU A 204 -6.23 -19.03 3.29
N ASP A 205 -7.41 -18.62 3.74
CA ASP A 205 -8.14 -17.47 3.20
C ASP A 205 -7.63 -16.13 3.75
N GLN A 206 -6.94 -16.13 4.89
CA GLN A 206 -6.45 -14.93 5.56
C GLN A 206 -5.09 -14.44 5.06
N TYR A 207 -4.41 -15.20 4.22
CA TYR A 207 -3.12 -14.81 3.67
C TYR A 207 -2.92 -15.24 2.21
N GLN A 208 -1.94 -14.62 1.56
CA GLN A 208 -1.45 -15.00 0.24
C GLN A 208 0.06 -14.80 0.20
N VAL A 209 0.77 -15.76 -0.36
CA VAL A 209 2.22 -15.64 -0.63
C VAL A 209 2.43 -15.48 -2.12
N GLU A 210 3.24 -14.50 -2.48
CA GLU A 210 3.65 -14.27 -3.87
C GLU A 210 5.17 -14.07 -3.98
N VAL A 211 5.70 -14.39 -5.16
CA VAL A 211 7.09 -14.09 -5.49
C VAL A 211 7.17 -12.63 -5.96
N MET A 212 8.15 -11.90 -5.43
CA MET A 212 8.43 -10.51 -5.77
C MET A 212 9.43 -10.43 -6.93
N ASP A 213 9.01 -9.84 -8.05
CA ASP A 213 9.80 -9.80 -9.29
C ASP A 213 11.09 -8.94 -9.17
N GLY A 214 11.09 -7.94 -8.28
CA GLY A 214 12.25 -7.08 -8.00
C GLY A 214 13.08 -7.48 -6.78
N GLY A 215 12.76 -8.61 -6.13
CA GLY A 215 13.31 -8.98 -4.83
C GLY A 215 12.85 -8.07 -3.68
N GLY A 216 13.41 -8.30 -2.50
CA GLY A 216 13.00 -7.62 -1.26
C GLY A 216 11.62 -8.07 -0.76
N PHE A 217 11.07 -7.32 0.19
CA PHE A 217 9.85 -7.68 0.92
C PHE A 217 8.80 -6.58 0.79
N LEU A 218 7.57 -6.99 0.47
CA LEU A 218 6.37 -6.17 0.60
C LEU A 218 5.29 -7.02 1.28
N ILE A 219 4.97 -6.67 2.53
CA ILE A 219 3.93 -7.36 3.30
C ILE A 219 2.86 -6.33 3.67
N GLN A 220 1.62 -6.56 3.27
CA GLN A 220 0.56 -5.56 3.39
C GLN A 220 -0.82 -6.16 3.63
N PHE A 221 -1.74 -5.34 4.13
CA PHE A 221 -3.16 -5.66 4.27
C PHE A 221 -4.00 -4.39 4.42
N PHE A 222 -5.27 -4.44 4.02
CA PHE A 222 -6.22 -3.36 4.27
C PHE A 222 -6.72 -3.36 5.71
N VAL A 223 -6.80 -2.17 6.29
CA VAL A 223 -7.18 -1.97 7.68
C VAL A 223 -8.68 -1.81 7.85
N LEU A 224 -9.34 -1.18 6.88
CA LEU A 224 -10.75 -0.83 6.92
C LEU A 224 -11.49 -1.48 5.75
N THR A 225 -12.69 -1.95 6.02
CA THR A 225 -13.65 -2.37 4.99
C THR A 225 -13.84 -1.27 3.93
N GLY A 226 -13.89 -1.66 2.65
CA GLY A 226 -13.90 -0.75 1.49
C GLY A 226 -12.50 -0.33 1.01
N GLY A 227 -11.45 -0.64 1.78
CA GLY A 227 -10.06 -0.50 1.33
C GLY A 227 -9.53 0.93 1.32
N ARG A 228 -9.96 1.78 2.27
CA ARG A 228 -9.54 3.21 2.37
C ARG A 228 -8.15 3.43 2.96
N VAL A 229 -7.78 2.59 3.91
CA VAL A 229 -6.49 2.67 4.59
C VAL A 229 -5.84 1.29 4.53
N GLU A 230 -4.61 1.28 4.03
CA GLU A 230 -3.76 0.10 3.97
C GLU A 230 -2.61 0.25 4.96
N VAL A 231 -2.04 -0.87 5.40
CA VAL A 231 -0.78 -0.93 6.12
C VAL A 231 0.19 -1.79 5.33
N ALA A 232 1.41 -1.29 5.14
CA ALA A 232 2.45 -2.02 4.42
C ALA A 232 3.80 -1.94 5.14
N LEU A 233 4.54 -3.04 5.12
CA LEU A 233 5.97 -3.11 5.41
C LEU A 233 6.70 -3.33 4.10
N ARG A 234 7.61 -2.42 3.78
CA ARG A 234 8.47 -2.49 2.61
C ARG A 234 9.94 -2.53 3.02
N HIS A 235 10.71 -3.47 2.48
CA HIS A 235 12.13 -3.55 2.75
C HIS A 235 12.93 -4.05 1.54
N GLY A 236 13.92 -3.27 1.11
CA GLY A 236 14.87 -3.69 0.07
C GLY A 236 14.24 -3.86 -1.32
N THR A 237 13.13 -3.17 -1.60
CA THR A 237 12.44 -3.24 -2.90
C THR A 237 11.98 -1.86 -3.35
N THR A 238 11.97 -1.65 -4.66
CA THR A 238 11.37 -0.48 -5.32
C THR A 238 9.98 -0.77 -5.88
N GLN A 239 9.56 -2.03 -5.88
CA GLN A 239 8.34 -2.47 -6.54
C GLN A 239 7.10 -2.03 -5.76
N THR A 240 6.26 -1.18 -6.34
CA THR A 240 5.14 -0.54 -5.61
C THR A 240 4.08 -1.57 -5.21
N PHE A 241 3.81 -2.52 -6.11
CA PHE A 241 2.84 -3.60 -5.92
C PHE A 241 3.33 -4.94 -6.46
N ASN A 242 2.79 -6.03 -5.92
CA ASN A 242 2.92 -7.34 -6.56
C ASN A 242 1.76 -7.57 -7.55
N PRO A 243 2.01 -7.75 -8.86
CA PRO A 243 0.97 -7.87 -9.89
C PRO A 243 -0.05 -8.98 -9.61
N LYS A 244 0.39 -10.09 -9.01
CA LYS A 244 -0.49 -11.23 -8.71
C LYS A 244 -1.40 -10.95 -7.53
N SER A 245 -0.93 -10.16 -6.58
CA SER A 245 -1.72 -9.73 -5.43
C SER A 245 -2.77 -8.69 -5.80
N VAL A 246 -2.45 -7.78 -6.73
CA VAL A 246 -3.41 -6.74 -7.17
C VAL A 246 -4.72 -7.37 -7.64
N HIS A 247 -4.69 -8.50 -8.35
CA HIS A 247 -5.92 -9.17 -8.78
C HIS A 247 -6.83 -9.64 -7.63
N LYS A 248 -6.27 -10.23 -6.57
CA LYS A 248 -7.08 -10.70 -5.41
C LYS A 248 -7.56 -9.51 -4.59
N ILE A 249 -6.63 -8.63 -4.23
CA ILE A 249 -6.91 -7.45 -3.40
C ILE A 249 -7.95 -6.55 -4.07
N SER A 250 -7.76 -6.22 -5.36
CA SER A 250 -8.64 -5.30 -6.07
C SER A 250 -10.06 -5.84 -6.24
N ARG A 251 -10.22 -7.18 -6.29
CA ARG A 251 -11.53 -7.82 -6.40
C ARG A 251 -12.23 -7.99 -5.05
N ASP A 252 -11.47 -8.33 -4.01
CA ASP A 252 -12.04 -8.84 -2.76
C ASP A 252 -12.05 -7.78 -1.63
N GLU A 253 -11.24 -6.72 -1.74
CA GLU A 253 -10.96 -5.80 -0.60
C GLU A 253 -11.02 -4.31 -0.94
N ILE A 254 -11.07 -3.97 -2.23
CA ILE A 254 -11.06 -2.60 -2.74
C ILE A 254 -12.38 -2.37 -3.47
N SER A 255 -12.99 -1.21 -3.22
CA SER A 255 -14.15 -0.76 -3.99
C SER A 255 -14.01 0.70 -4.37
N THR A 256 -14.38 1.06 -5.60
CA THR A 256 -14.54 2.47 -5.96
C THR A 256 -15.68 3.13 -5.17
N VAL A 257 -16.59 2.35 -4.57
CA VAL A 257 -17.65 2.85 -3.68
C VAL A 257 -17.12 2.95 -2.25
N GLN A 258 -17.10 4.15 -1.69
CA GLN A 258 -16.51 4.46 -0.38
C GLN A 258 -17.57 5.12 0.54
N GLU A 259 -18.55 4.35 1.00
CA GLU A 259 -19.57 4.79 1.98
C GLU A 259 -19.03 4.81 3.43
#